data_AF-A0A537QHE0-F1
#
_entry.id   AF-A0A537QHE0-F1
#
_cell.length_a   1.000
_cell.length_b   1.000
_cell.length_c   1.000
_cell.angle_alpha   90.00
_cell.angle_beta   90.00
_cell.angle_gamma   90.00
#
_symmetry.space_group_name_H-M   'P 1'
#
loop_
_entity.id
_entity.type
_entity.pdbx_description
1 polymer ?
#
loop_
_entity_poly.entity_id
_entity_poly.type
_entity_poly.pdbx_seq_one_letter_code
_entity_poly.pdbx_strand_id
1 'polypeptide(L)'
;MIAYARALGDAQTGNTAGAEAEIGRLQSLEDKLKGNDTYWANQVEVQRLAAAGILAHVRGDDEKAIALVRAAVDLDATMDKHPATPSSVLPARELLADLLLELNQPAAALIEYQTMLSTDPNRFRSLLGEARAAKQTGDSVTAHDVYRKLVALSKPVGPTRPELAEAKSYLAN
;
A
#
# COMPACT_ATOMS: atom_id res chain seq x y z
N MET A 1 -11.55 9.26 2.24
CA MET A 1 -11.54 8.78 0.84
C MET A 1 -11.11 9.86 -0.16
N ILE A 2 -11.89 10.91 -0.49
CA ILE A 2 -11.48 11.90 -1.52
C ILE A 2 -10.19 12.63 -1.14
N ALA A 3 -10.09 13.16 0.08
CA ALA A 3 -8.89 13.86 0.55
C ALA A 3 -7.65 12.94 0.53
N TYR A 4 -7.80 11.68 0.94
CA TYR A 4 -6.71 10.70 0.90
C TYR A 4 -6.19 10.43 -0.50
N ALA A 5 -7.08 10.15 -1.46
CA ALA A 5 -6.70 9.91 -2.85
C ALA A 5 -6.02 11.13 -3.48
N ARG A 6 -6.51 12.35 -3.16
CA ARG A 6 -5.88 13.60 -3.62
C ARG A 6 -4.52 13.81 -2.97
N ALA A 7 -4.38 13.58 -1.68
CA ALA A 7 -3.09 13.72 -0.99
C ALA A 7 -2.02 12.81 -1.61
N LEU A 8 -2.35 11.55 -1.90
CA LEU A 8 -1.42 10.63 -2.57
C LEU A 8 -1.12 11.06 -4.02
N GLY A 9 -2.14 11.44 -4.79
CA GLY A 9 -1.95 11.89 -6.17
C GLY A 9 -1.12 13.18 -6.27
N ASP A 10 -1.38 14.14 -5.40
CA ASP A 10 -0.62 15.39 -5.29
C ASP A 10 0.84 15.11 -4.89
N ALA A 11 1.06 14.24 -3.89
CA ALA A 11 2.41 13.85 -3.50
C ALA A 11 3.17 13.18 -4.67
N GLN A 12 2.54 12.21 -5.34
CA GLN A 12 3.14 11.48 -6.45
C GLN A 12 3.49 12.37 -7.66
N THR A 13 2.74 13.44 -7.87
CA THR A 13 2.95 14.39 -8.98
C THR A 13 3.81 15.59 -8.59
N GLY A 14 4.34 15.62 -7.36
CA GLY A 14 5.21 16.69 -6.86
C GLY A 14 4.48 17.94 -6.35
N ASN A 15 3.14 17.94 -6.33
CA ASN A 15 2.33 19.00 -5.73
C ASN A 15 2.32 18.88 -4.19
N THR A 16 3.47 19.12 -3.55
CA THR A 16 3.60 18.94 -2.10
C THR A 16 2.66 19.85 -1.30
N ALA A 17 2.37 21.05 -1.80
CA ALA A 17 1.45 21.98 -1.14
C ALA A 17 -0.01 21.48 -1.18
N GLY A 18 -0.44 20.89 -2.30
CA GLY A 18 -1.74 20.24 -2.41
C GLY A 18 -1.87 19.05 -1.46
N ALA A 19 -0.83 18.22 -1.40
CA ALA A 19 -0.77 17.09 -0.47
C ALA A 19 -0.90 17.53 0.99
N GLU A 20 -0.17 18.57 1.42
CA GLU A 20 -0.29 19.14 2.76
C GLU A 20 -1.70 19.65 3.07
N ALA A 21 -2.33 20.35 2.13
CA ALA A 21 -3.67 20.87 2.30
C ALA A 21 -4.70 19.74 2.51
N GLU A 22 -4.59 18.66 1.74
CA GLU A 22 -5.47 17.49 1.88
C GLU A 22 -5.19 16.70 3.17
N ILE A 23 -3.93 16.58 3.60
CA ILE A 23 -3.57 16.02 4.91
C ILE A 23 -4.17 16.86 6.05
N GLY A 24 -4.14 18.19 5.95
CA GLY A 24 -4.79 19.08 6.91
C GLY A 24 -6.33 18.89 6.97
N ARG A 25 -6.96 18.58 5.83
CA ARG A 25 -8.38 18.23 5.80
C ARG A 25 -8.65 16.88 6.47
N LEU A 26 -7.78 15.88 6.29
CA LEU A 26 -7.88 14.61 7.02
C LEU A 26 -7.78 14.83 8.53
N GLN A 27 -6.83 15.66 8.99
CA GLN A 27 -6.74 16.05 10.40
C GLN A 27 -8.05 16.67 10.92
N SER A 28 -8.59 17.65 10.17
CA SER A 28 -9.84 18.32 10.55
C SER A 28 -11.05 17.39 10.60
N LEU A 29 -11.04 16.31 9.81
CA LEU A 29 -12.10 15.28 9.84
C LEU A 29 -11.94 14.36 11.04
N GLU A 30 -10.72 13.94 11.32
CA GLU A 30 -10.36 13.11 12.48
C GLU A 30 -10.74 13.81 13.79
N ASP A 31 -10.41 15.09 13.94
CA ASP A 31 -10.77 15.89 15.12
C ASP A 31 -12.28 16.03 15.35
N LYS A 32 -13.09 16.03 14.27
CA LYS A 32 -14.55 16.07 14.37
C LYS A 32 -15.15 14.71 14.77
N LEU A 33 -14.46 13.62 14.46
CA LEU A 33 -14.90 12.26 14.73
C LEU A 33 -14.45 11.79 16.12
N LYS A 34 -13.32 12.31 16.63
CA LYS A 34 -12.86 12.09 18.01
C LYS A 34 -14.00 12.36 19.01
N GLY A 35 -14.28 11.38 19.86
CA GLY A 35 -15.33 11.44 20.87
C GLY A 35 -16.75 11.14 20.38
N ASN A 36 -16.96 11.07 19.06
CA ASN A 36 -18.24 10.71 18.45
C ASN A 36 -18.23 9.29 17.88
N ASP A 37 -17.19 8.97 17.10
CA ASP A 37 -17.02 7.67 16.47
C ASP A 37 -15.52 7.31 16.37
N THR A 38 -15.05 6.52 17.33
CA THR A 38 -13.63 6.11 17.43
C THR A 38 -13.18 5.30 16.23
N TYR A 39 -14.04 4.45 15.66
CA TYR A 39 -13.67 3.63 14.51
C TYR A 39 -13.40 4.53 13.29
N TRP A 40 -14.31 5.45 12.97
CA TRP A 40 -14.11 6.35 11.83
C TRP A 40 -12.98 7.36 12.06
N ALA A 41 -12.79 7.83 13.31
CA ALA A 41 -11.63 8.67 13.64
C ALA A 41 -10.33 7.93 13.33
N ASN A 42 -10.19 6.69 13.79
CA ASN A 42 -8.99 5.87 13.54
C ASN A 42 -8.82 5.56 12.04
N GLN A 43 -9.89 5.30 11.30
CA GLN A 43 -9.82 5.09 9.84
C GLN A 43 -9.33 6.34 9.09
N VAL A 44 -9.73 7.54 9.53
CA VAL A 44 -9.22 8.79 8.95
C VAL A 44 -7.76 9.01 9.36
N GLU A 45 -7.39 8.64 10.59
CA GLU A 45 -6.01 8.76 11.07
C GLU A 45 -5.06 7.83 10.30
N VAL A 46 -5.45 6.59 10.02
CA VAL A 46 -4.69 5.68 9.13
C VAL A 46 -4.42 6.34 7.78
N GLN A 47 -5.44 6.94 7.16
CA GLN A 47 -5.29 7.67 5.88
C GLN A 47 -4.36 8.88 6.01
N ARG A 48 -4.46 9.63 7.11
CA ARG A 48 -3.64 10.82 7.36
C ARG A 48 -2.17 10.45 7.54
N LEU A 49 -1.88 9.45 8.36
CA LEU A 49 -0.53 8.93 8.61
C LEU A 49 0.09 8.38 7.32
N ALA A 50 -0.66 7.57 6.57
CA ALA A 50 -0.22 7.03 5.29
C ALA A 50 0.15 8.14 4.29
N ALA A 51 -0.74 9.13 4.09
CA ALA A 51 -0.49 10.25 3.19
C ALA A 51 0.68 11.14 3.66
N ALA A 52 0.79 11.40 4.97
CA ALA A 52 1.90 12.15 5.54
C ALA A 52 3.24 11.43 5.37
N GLY A 53 3.25 10.10 5.46
CA GLY A 53 4.44 9.29 5.19
C GLY A 53 4.91 9.40 3.75
N ILE A 54 3.99 9.27 2.78
CA ILE A 54 4.33 9.44 1.36
C ILE A 54 4.80 10.86 1.04
N LEU A 55 4.18 11.89 1.63
CA LEU A 55 4.66 13.26 1.48
C LEU A 55 6.07 13.43 2.07
N ALA A 56 6.39 12.77 3.19
CA ALA A 56 7.74 12.80 3.76
C ALA A 56 8.76 12.14 2.81
N HIS A 57 8.41 11.01 2.20
CA HIS A 57 9.27 10.34 1.20
C HIS A 57 9.55 11.26 0.00
N VAL A 58 8.50 11.89 -0.57
CA VAL A 58 8.63 12.84 -1.68
C VAL A 58 9.51 14.05 -1.31
N ARG A 59 9.62 14.38 -0.02
CA ARG A 59 10.49 15.44 0.50
C ARG A 59 11.90 14.97 0.86
N GLY A 60 12.21 13.70 0.66
CA GLY A 60 13.51 13.09 0.95
C GLY A 60 13.72 12.71 2.43
N ASP A 61 12.65 12.63 3.23
CA ASP A 61 12.71 12.20 4.63
C ASP A 61 12.16 10.77 4.76
N ASP A 62 12.97 9.81 4.31
CA ASP A 62 12.58 8.39 4.20
C ASP A 62 12.41 7.71 5.55
N GLU A 63 13.19 8.12 6.56
CA GLU A 63 13.07 7.60 7.92
C GLU A 63 11.70 7.97 8.51
N LYS A 64 11.31 9.23 8.38
CA LYS A 64 9.98 9.69 8.79
C LYS A 64 8.88 9.06 7.95
N ALA A 65 9.10 8.88 6.65
CA ALA A 65 8.15 8.22 5.77
C ALA A 65 7.81 6.82 6.27
N ILE A 66 8.83 5.99 6.50
CA ILE A 66 8.66 4.62 7.00
C ILE A 66 7.97 4.64 8.37
N ALA A 67 8.39 5.52 9.29
CA ALA A 67 7.80 5.61 10.62
C ALA A 67 6.30 5.95 10.57
N LEU A 68 5.90 6.91 9.73
CA LEU A 68 4.50 7.32 9.59
C LEU A 68 3.65 6.24 8.93
N VAL A 69 4.13 5.60 7.85
CA VAL A 69 3.34 4.54 7.20
C VAL A 69 3.25 3.29 8.09
N ARG A 70 4.29 2.95 8.86
CA ARG A 70 4.21 1.89 9.88
C ARG A 70 3.18 2.20 10.96
N ALA A 71 3.16 3.42 11.48
CA ALA A 71 2.14 3.82 12.45
C ALA A 71 0.72 3.69 11.88
N ALA A 72 0.53 3.97 10.58
CA ALA A 72 -0.74 3.73 9.89
C ALA A 72 -1.10 2.23 9.84
N VAL A 73 -0.14 1.36 9.54
CA VAL A 73 -0.32 -0.10 9.54
C VAL A 73 -0.68 -0.63 10.93
N ASP A 74 0.04 -0.18 11.96
CA ASP A 74 -0.19 -0.62 13.33
C ASP A 74 -1.57 -0.19 13.82
N LEU A 75 -1.97 1.06 13.55
CA LEU A 75 -3.32 1.54 13.88
C LEU A 75 -4.40 0.76 13.12
N ASP A 76 -4.20 0.50 11.82
CA ASP A 76 -5.15 -0.29 11.02
C ASP A 76 -5.32 -1.71 11.60
N ALA A 77 -4.24 -2.32 12.06
CA ALA A 77 -4.25 -3.64 12.69
C ALA A 77 -4.95 -3.67 14.06
N THR A 78 -5.09 -2.54 14.75
CA THR A 78 -5.87 -2.47 16.01
C THR A 78 -7.38 -2.50 15.79
N MET A 79 -7.83 -2.26 14.55
CA MET A 79 -9.24 -2.17 14.22
C MET A 79 -9.74 -3.48 13.64
N ASP A 80 -10.79 -4.05 14.23
CA ASP A 80 -11.58 -5.05 13.53
C ASP A 80 -12.26 -4.42 12.32
N LYS A 81 -12.28 -5.16 11.21
CA LYS A 81 -13.00 -4.73 10.00
C LYS A 81 -14.49 -4.54 10.35
N HIS A 82 -14.98 -3.30 10.20
CA HIS A 82 -16.39 -3.01 10.45
C HIS A 82 -17.29 -3.77 9.44
N PRO A 83 -18.41 -4.39 9.87
CA PRO A 83 -19.24 -5.26 9.02
C PRO A 83 -19.75 -4.60 7.74
N ALA A 84 -20.01 -3.29 7.79
CA ALA A 84 -20.52 -2.51 6.68
C ALA A 84 -19.44 -2.00 5.70
N THR A 85 -18.16 -2.20 5.98
CA THR A 85 -17.07 -1.60 5.22
C THR A 85 -16.45 -2.65 4.29
N PRO A 86 -16.40 -2.42 2.96
CA PRO A 86 -15.63 -3.28 2.07
C PRO A 86 -14.13 -3.23 2.42
N SER A 87 -13.33 -4.19 1.95
CA SER A 87 -11.88 -4.18 2.18
C SER A 87 -11.25 -2.91 1.58
N SER A 88 -10.20 -2.39 2.23
CA SER A 88 -9.52 -1.16 1.83
C SER A 88 -9.04 -1.23 0.37
N VAL A 89 -9.23 -0.13 -0.36
CA VAL A 89 -8.81 -0.04 -1.78
C VAL A 89 -7.30 -0.12 -1.89
N LEU A 90 -6.58 0.68 -1.09
CA LEU A 90 -5.13 0.62 -0.91
C LEU A 90 -4.83 0.51 0.58
N PRO A 91 -4.61 -0.71 1.10
CA PRO A 91 -4.24 -0.94 2.50
C PRO A 91 -2.95 -0.22 2.86
N ALA A 92 -2.84 0.29 4.10
CA ALA A 92 -1.61 0.94 4.58
C ALA A 92 -0.40 0.00 4.49
N ARG A 93 -0.62 -1.31 4.66
CA ARG A 93 0.44 -2.33 4.58
C ARG A 93 1.01 -2.49 3.17
N GLU A 94 0.16 -2.44 2.15
CA GLU A 94 0.63 -2.42 0.75
C GLU A 94 1.42 -1.15 0.47
N LEU A 95 0.97 0.00 0.99
CA LEU A 95 1.68 1.26 0.83
C LEU A 95 3.07 1.23 1.50
N LEU A 96 3.18 0.61 2.68
CA LEU A 96 4.46 0.39 3.34
C LEU A 96 5.38 -0.51 2.51
N ALA A 97 4.85 -1.60 1.97
CA ALA A 97 5.62 -2.53 1.15
C ALA A 97 6.10 -1.88 -0.16
N ASP A 98 5.24 -1.10 -0.82
CA ASP A 98 5.58 -0.31 -2.02
C ASP A 98 6.72 0.68 -1.69
N LEU A 99 6.60 1.45 -0.58
CA LEU A 99 7.64 2.38 -0.12
C LEU A 99 8.97 1.65 0.19
N LEU A 100 8.92 0.51 0.87
CA LEU A 100 10.12 -0.27 1.18
C LEU A 100 10.82 -0.79 -0.09
N LEU A 101 10.07 -1.19 -1.12
CA LEU A 101 10.64 -1.55 -2.40
C LEU A 101 11.30 -0.36 -3.10
N GLU A 102 10.65 0.80 -3.12
CA GLU A 102 11.22 2.03 -3.70
C GLU A 102 12.53 2.44 -3.01
N LEU A 103 12.61 2.20 -1.70
CA LEU A 103 13.80 2.45 -0.88
C LEU A 103 14.84 1.32 -0.92
N ASN A 104 14.73 0.36 -1.86
CA ASN A 104 15.64 -0.77 -2.00
C ASN A 104 15.76 -1.64 -0.73
N GLN A 105 14.66 -1.82 0.01
CA GLN A 105 14.55 -2.72 1.16
C GLN A 105 13.64 -3.94 0.84
N PRO A 106 13.98 -4.78 -0.15
CA PRO A 106 13.09 -5.81 -0.67
C PRO A 106 12.78 -6.92 0.35
N ALA A 107 13.71 -7.23 1.26
CA ALA A 107 13.47 -8.23 2.30
C ALA A 107 12.38 -7.77 3.28
N ALA A 108 12.37 -6.48 3.65
CA ALA A 108 11.34 -5.92 4.50
C ALA A 108 10.00 -5.82 3.75
N ALA A 109 10.01 -5.39 2.48
CA ALA A 109 8.80 -5.34 1.67
C ALA A 109 8.14 -6.72 1.47
N LEU A 110 8.96 -7.76 1.28
CA LEU A 110 8.48 -9.14 1.12
C LEU A 110 7.64 -9.60 2.32
N ILE A 111 8.10 -9.31 3.54
CA ILE A 111 7.38 -9.63 4.79
C ILE A 111 6.02 -8.93 4.83
N GLU A 112 5.94 -7.67 4.41
CA GLU A 112 4.70 -6.89 4.43
C GLU A 112 3.68 -7.42 3.40
N TYR A 113 4.12 -7.76 2.18
CA TYR A 113 3.23 -8.37 1.19
C TYR A 113 2.75 -9.76 1.61
N GLN A 114 3.63 -10.60 2.16
CA GLN A 114 3.26 -11.92 2.67
C GLN A 114 2.23 -11.81 3.81
N THR A 115 2.43 -10.86 4.71
CA THR A 115 1.48 -10.58 5.78
C THR A 115 0.13 -10.15 5.22
N MET A 116 0.10 -9.25 4.23
CA MET A 116 -1.13 -8.84 3.53
C MET A 116 -1.84 -10.02 2.87
N LEU A 117 -1.10 -10.91 2.21
CA LEU A 117 -1.66 -12.07 1.50
C LEU A 117 -2.15 -13.19 2.43
N SER A 118 -1.68 -13.21 3.68
CA SER A 118 -2.20 -14.12 4.70
C SER A 118 -3.63 -13.76 5.12
N THR A 119 -3.99 -12.47 5.10
CA THR A 119 -5.34 -11.99 5.47
C THR A 119 -6.24 -11.82 4.25
N ASP A 120 -5.69 -11.33 3.14
CA ASP A 120 -6.41 -11.06 1.89
C ASP A 120 -5.77 -11.84 0.73
N PRO A 121 -6.00 -13.18 0.67
CA PRO A 121 -5.42 -14.01 -0.38
C PRO A 121 -5.92 -13.60 -1.77
N ASN A 122 -5.09 -13.82 -2.78
CA ASN A 122 -5.38 -13.51 -4.19
C ASN A 122 -5.56 -12.01 -4.50
N ARG A 123 -5.04 -11.12 -3.65
CA ARG A 123 -5.00 -9.69 -3.98
C ARG A 123 -3.91 -9.42 -5.02
N PHE A 124 -4.33 -8.99 -6.21
CA PHE A 124 -3.45 -8.87 -7.38
C PHE A 124 -2.22 -7.98 -7.15
N ARG A 125 -2.41 -6.81 -6.51
CA ARG A 125 -1.30 -5.88 -6.24
C ARG A 125 -0.27 -6.47 -5.28
N SER A 126 -0.71 -7.08 -4.18
CA SER A 126 0.20 -7.69 -3.22
C SER A 126 0.92 -8.91 -3.80
N LEU A 127 0.27 -9.73 -4.63
CA LEU A 127 0.94 -10.82 -5.35
C LEU A 127 2.06 -10.31 -6.28
N LEU A 128 1.79 -9.23 -7.03
CA LEU A 128 2.81 -8.63 -7.88
C LEU A 128 3.98 -8.05 -7.06
N GLY A 129 3.66 -7.39 -5.95
CA GLY A 129 4.64 -6.85 -5.01
C GLY A 129 5.51 -7.93 -4.38
N GLU A 130 4.90 -9.02 -3.89
CA GLU A 130 5.59 -10.19 -3.34
C GLU A 130 6.56 -10.79 -4.37
N ALA A 131 6.10 -11.00 -5.61
CA ALA A 131 6.94 -11.55 -6.66
C ALA A 131 8.15 -10.65 -7.00
N ARG A 132 7.94 -9.33 -7.06
CA ARG A 132 9.01 -8.35 -7.29
C ARG A 132 9.99 -8.30 -6.13
N ALA A 133 9.50 -8.31 -4.89
CA ALA A 133 10.32 -8.32 -3.69
C ALA A 133 11.16 -9.60 -3.62
N ALA A 134 10.55 -10.77 -3.81
CA ALA A 134 11.24 -12.07 -3.85
C ALA A 134 12.31 -12.13 -4.95
N LYS A 135 12.02 -11.58 -6.13
CA LYS A 135 13.01 -11.47 -7.21
C LYS A 135 14.21 -10.59 -6.79
N GLN A 136 13.97 -9.46 -6.13
CA GLN A 136 15.04 -8.56 -5.68
C GLN A 136 15.86 -9.13 -4.51
N THR A 137 15.28 -9.99 -3.67
CA THR A 137 16.02 -10.71 -2.62
C THR A 137 16.76 -11.95 -3.14
N GLY A 138 16.54 -12.36 -4.39
CA GLY A 138 17.13 -13.57 -4.97
C GLY A 138 16.37 -14.86 -4.65
N ASP A 139 15.20 -14.77 -4.01
CA ASP A 139 14.31 -15.91 -3.79
C ASP A 139 13.53 -16.24 -5.07
N SER A 140 14.22 -16.91 -5.99
CA SER A 140 13.70 -17.27 -7.30
C SER A 140 12.54 -18.26 -7.24
N VAL A 141 12.50 -19.12 -6.21
CA VAL A 141 11.43 -20.09 -5.99
C VAL A 141 10.14 -19.36 -5.65
N THR A 142 10.16 -18.47 -4.66
CA THR A 142 8.99 -17.68 -4.28
C THR A 142 8.55 -16.78 -5.44
N ALA A 143 9.48 -16.08 -6.10
CA ALA A 143 9.16 -15.23 -7.24
C ALA A 143 8.45 -16.01 -8.37
N HIS A 144 8.97 -17.18 -8.73
CA HIS A 144 8.38 -18.02 -9.78
C HIS A 144 6.98 -18.52 -9.38
N ASP A 145 6.80 -19.01 -8.15
CA ASP A 145 5.50 -19.51 -7.70
C ASP A 145 4.44 -18.41 -7.62
N VAL A 146 4.82 -17.22 -7.15
CA VAL A 146 3.90 -16.08 -7.02
C VAL A 146 3.54 -15.50 -8.39
N TYR A 147 4.50 -15.35 -9.33
CA TYR A 147 4.17 -14.94 -10.70
C TYR A 147 3.24 -15.94 -11.40
N ARG A 148 3.42 -17.25 -11.16
CA ARG A 148 2.52 -18.29 -11.69
C ARG A 148 1.09 -18.10 -11.15
N LYS A 149 0.95 -17.84 -9.84
CA LYS A 149 -0.35 -17.53 -9.20
C LYS A 149 -0.98 -16.25 -9.79
N LEU A 150 -0.19 -15.19 -9.97
CA LEU A 150 -0.65 -13.91 -10.54
C LEU A 150 -1.24 -14.08 -11.95
N VAL A 151 -0.56 -14.86 -12.81
CA VAL A 151 -1.04 -15.17 -14.16
C VAL A 151 -2.32 -16.02 -14.10
N ALA A 152 -2.37 -17.05 -13.25
CA ALA A 152 -3.53 -17.92 -13.10
C ALA A 152 -4.77 -17.18 -12.59
N LEU A 153 -4.58 -16.18 -11.73
CA LEU A 153 -5.66 -15.33 -11.20
C LEU A 153 -6.33 -14.48 -12.31
N SER A 154 -5.61 -14.19 -13.40
CA SER A 154 -6.05 -13.25 -14.42
C SER A 154 -6.51 -13.96 -15.69
N LYS A 155 -7.79 -13.82 -16.04
CA LYS A 155 -8.27 -14.22 -17.37
C LYS A 155 -7.79 -13.22 -18.42
N PRO A 156 -7.30 -13.66 -19.60
CA PRO A 156 -6.89 -12.75 -20.66
C PRO A 156 -8.13 -12.10 -21.29
N VAL A 157 -8.49 -10.92 -20.81
CA VAL A 157 -9.58 -10.11 -21.35
C VAL A 157 -9.00 -8.75 -21.76
N GLY A 158 -9.08 -8.42 -23.05
CA GLY A 158 -8.56 -7.17 -23.59
C GLY A 158 -7.04 -7.12 -23.73
N PRO A 159 -6.45 -5.91 -23.85
CA PRO A 159 -5.01 -5.73 -23.99
C PRO A 159 -4.21 -6.33 -22.83
N THR A 160 -3.02 -6.84 -23.11
CA THR A 160 -2.16 -7.42 -22.07
C THR A 160 -1.71 -6.33 -21.10
N ARG A 161 -2.08 -6.50 -19.83
CA ARG A 161 -1.60 -5.67 -18.73
C ARG A 161 -0.07 -5.77 -18.59
N PRO A 162 0.67 -4.66 -18.41
CA PRO A 162 2.12 -4.68 -18.24
C PRO A 162 2.59 -5.64 -17.14
N GLU A 163 1.85 -5.72 -16.03
CA GLU A 163 2.14 -6.58 -14.89
C GLU A 163 2.05 -8.07 -15.26
N LEU A 164 1.14 -8.44 -16.17
CA LEU A 164 1.03 -9.81 -16.69
C LEU A 164 2.08 -10.11 -17.75
N ALA A 165 2.50 -9.11 -18.53
CA ALA A 165 3.62 -9.25 -19.46
C ALA A 165 4.92 -9.52 -18.70
N GLU A 166 5.18 -8.76 -17.62
CA GLU A 166 6.31 -8.98 -16.70
C GLU A 166 6.31 -10.41 -16.14
N ALA A 167 5.18 -10.85 -15.57
CA ALA A 167 5.06 -12.18 -14.98
C ALA A 167 5.32 -13.29 -16.02
N LYS A 168 4.72 -13.20 -17.20
CA LYS A 168 4.93 -14.17 -18.28
C LYS A 168 6.36 -14.19 -18.78
N SER A 169 7.00 -13.03 -18.90
CA SER A 169 8.40 -12.95 -19.30
C SER A 169 9.33 -13.58 -18.26
N TYR A 170 9.03 -13.42 -16.96
CA TYR A 170 9.82 -14.05 -15.90
C TYR A 170 9.69 -15.58 -15.93
N LEU A 171 8.49 -16.10 -16.17
CA LEU A 171 8.20 -17.55 -16.19
C LEU A 171 8.70 -18.28 -17.46
N ALA A 172 9.07 -17.53 -18.50
CA ALA A 172 9.57 -18.09 -19.76
C ALA A 172 11.11 -18.24 -19.77
N ASN A 173 11.80 -17.66 -18.79
CA ASN A 173 13.25 -17.77 -18.58
C ASN A 173 13.57 -18.91 -17.63
#